data_AF-A0A7W1FNQ1-F1
#
_entry.id   AF-A0A7W1FNQ1-F1
#
_cell.length_a   1.000
_cell.length_b   1.000
_cell.length_c   1.000
_cell.angle_alpha   90.00
_cell.angle_beta   90.00
_cell.angle_gamma   90.00
#
_symmetry.space_group_name_H-M   'P 1'
#
loop_
_entity.id
_entity.type
_entity.pdbx_description
1 polymer ?
#
loop_
_entity_poly.entity_id
_entity_poly.type
_entity_poly.pdbx_seq_one_letter_code
_entity_poly.pdbx_strand_id
1 'polypeptide(L)'
;MSNHTRSGTILIIVAGISALLASLTVTFLARMRADAEEMQVVVRETQARIMLMSACNWIQEASRVGWTPPTTNPTDNKETFGWIDVRDNKLGPKFVANNVDDPSRFPLRSHKRFPMYVMERPPYALQLTASYNPIRTPGSPDPADFSHAEFGMPYLKYPDPLPAVDNNWTRSDPTGASVSATRFNEWEQGDQRPRTTSLDLSWFRIWRESGATFVVTCGSGGTRGFRSWDEMTDNDRAEFSNDRTFFETIKNSEIRLWYRVEWSAAVMAMDYHMLDHSLGRERDHYMVWPINASHSVAGHEYRTQTHARNMGGTIRWVQRLVTEPTSW
;
A
#
# COMPACT_ATOMS: atom_id res chain seq x y z
N MET A 1 -41.04 -37.58 -59.39
CA MET A 1 -39.75 -38.15 -58.94
C MET A 1 -38.61 -37.12 -58.79
N SER A 2 -38.83 -35.80 -58.74
CA SER A 2 -37.73 -34.79 -58.76
C SER A 2 -37.51 -33.96 -57.48
N ASN A 3 -38.22 -34.21 -56.37
CA ASN A 3 -38.10 -33.39 -55.15
C ASN A 3 -36.98 -33.82 -54.18
N HIS A 4 -36.43 -35.03 -54.30
CA HIS A 4 -35.40 -35.51 -53.35
C HIS A 4 -34.01 -34.90 -53.58
N THR A 5 -33.67 -34.53 -54.81
CA THR A 5 -32.33 -34.01 -55.15
C THR A 5 -32.08 -32.58 -54.64
N ARG A 6 -33.14 -31.77 -54.49
CA ARG A 6 -33.03 -30.38 -53.99
C ARG A 6 -32.79 -30.32 -52.47
N SER A 7 -33.36 -31.26 -51.71
CA SER A 7 -33.22 -31.32 -50.25
C SER A 7 -31.77 -31.59 -49.81
N GLY A 8 -31.06 -32.48 -50.53
CA GLY A 8 -29.66 -32.80 -50.22
C GLY A 8 -28.71 -31.60 -50.38
N THR A 9 -28.93 -30.75 -51.39
CA THR A 9 -28.07 -29.58 -51.63
C THR A 9 -28.22 -28.53 -50.53
N ILE A 10 -29.45 -28.28 -50.07
CA ILE A 10 -29.73 -27.34 -48.97
C ILE A 10 -29.06 -27.83 -47.68
N LEU A 11 -29.12 -29.13 -47.39
CA LEU A 11 -28.52 -29.70 -46.19
C LEU A 11 -27.00 -29.56 -46.18
N ILE A 12 -26.34 -29.75 -47.32
CA ILE A 12 -24.89 -29.52 -47.47
C ILE A 12 -24.53 -28.05 -47.25
N ILE A 13 -25.30 -27.12 -47.81
CA ILE A 13 -25.07 -25.67 -47.63
C ILE A 13 -25.25 -25.26 -46.17
N VAL A 14 -26.32 -25.71 -45.51
CA VAL A 14 -26.58 -25.38 -44.09
C VAL A 14 -25.51 -26.00 -43.19
N ALA A 15 -25.11 -27.25 -43.45
CA ALA A 15 -24.03 -27.90 -42.71
C ALA A 15 -22.69 -27.16 -42.92
N GLY A 16 -22.40 -26.74 -44.15
CA GLY A 16 -21.21 -25.95 -44.48
C GLY A 16 -21.19 -24.58 -43.79
N ILE A 17 -22.28 -23.82 -43.85
CA ILE A 17 -22.40 -22.53 -43.16
C ILE A 17 -22.31 -22.71 -41.64
N SER A 18 -22.97 -23.73 -41.09
CA SER A 18 -22.91 -24.03 -39.65
C SER A 18 -21.49 -24.41 -39.22
N ALA A 19 -20.77 -25.21 -40.02
CA ALA A 19 -19.38 -25.57 -39.77
C ALA A 19 -18.45 -24.35 -39.83
N LEU A 20 -18.65 -23.44 -40.79
CA LEU A 20 -17.90 -22.20 -40.90
C LEU A 20 -18.14 -21.27 -39.70
N LEU A 21 -19.41 -21.10 -39.29
CA LEU A 21 -19.75 -20.30 -38.11
C LEU A 21 -19.19 -20.90 -36.83
N ALA A 22 -19.27 -22.24 -36.68
CA ALA A 22 -18.67 -22.94 -35.55
C ALA A 22 -17.14 -22.76 -35.52
N SER A 23 -16.46 -22.90 -36.66
CA SER A 23 -15.02 -22.68 -36.77
C SER A 23 -14.64 -21.25 -36.40
N LEU A 24 -15.36 -20.24 -36.91
CA LEU A 24 -15.10 -18.84 -36.60
C LEU A 24 -15.30 -18.54 -35.10
N THR A 25 -16.34 -19.11 -34.51
CA THR A 25 -16.61 -18.97 -33.07
C THR A 25 -15.49 -19.61 -32.23
N VAL A 26 -15.01 -20.79 -32.61
CA VAL A 26 -13.90 -21.46 -31.91
C VAL A 26 -12.60 -20.65 -32.04
N THR A 27 -12.27 -20.14 -33.23
CA THR A 27 -11.09 -19.28 -33.42
C THR A 27 -11.17 -18.00 -32.60
N PHE A 28 -12.36 -17.37 -32.54
CA PHE A 28 -12.57 -16.19 -31.72
C PHE A 28 -12.38 -16.47 -30.22
N LEU A 29 -12.98 -17.55 -29.70
CA LEU A 29 -12.83 -17.95 -28.30
C LEU A 29 -11.38 -18.31 -27.96
N ALA A 30 -10.68 -19.02 -28.86
CA ALA A 30 -9.28 -19.35 -28.68
C ALA A 30 -8.40 -18.09 -28.60
N ARG A 31 -8.67 -17.09 -29.45
CA ARG A 31 -7.97 -15.80 -29.41
C ARG A 31 -8.27 -15.02 -28.15
N MET A 32 -9.54 -14.90 -27.75
CA MET A 32 -9.92 -14.22 -26.51
C MET A 32 -9.25 -14.84 -25.28
N ARG A 33 -9.11 -16.18 -25.27
CA ARG A 33 -8.40 -16.87 -24.20
C ARG A 33 -6.91 -16.54 -24.20
N ALA A 34 -6.26 -16.54 -25.37
CA ALA A 34 -4.85 -16.16 -25.48
C ALA A 34 -4.61 -14.71 -25.02
N ASP A 35 -5.45 -13.77 -25.46
CA ASP A 35 -5.38 -12.36 -25.05
C ASP A 35 -5.57 -12.22 -23.52
N ALA A 36 -6.49 -12.99 -22.93
CA ALA A 36 -6.71 -13.01 -21.49
C ALA A 36 -5.51 -13.58 -20.72
N GLU A 37 -4.87 -14.64 -21.23
CA GLU A 37 -3.65 -15.22 -20.64
C GLU A 37 -2.47 -14.23 -20.71
N GLU A 38 -2.30 -13.51 -21.82
CA GLU A 38 -1.28 -12.46 -21.95
C GLU A 38 -1.54 -11.28 -20.99
N MET A 39 -2.79 -10.82 -20.90
CA MET A 39 -3.17 -9.74 -19.97
C MET A 39 -2.89 -10.11 -18.52
N GLN A 40 -3.08 -11.38 -18.12
CA GLN A 40 -2.80 -11.82 -16.75
C GLN A 40 -1.31 -11.64 -16.40
N VAL A 41 -0.40 -11.88 -17.35
CA VAL A 41 1.05 -11.67 -17.14
C VAL A 41 1.33 -10.19 -16.87
N VAL A 42 0.76 -9.29 -17.69
CA VAL A 42 0.93 -7.84 -17.53
C VAL A 42 0.37 -7.34 -16.20
N VAL A 43 -0.80 -7.84 -15.79
CA VAL A 43 -1.41 -7.50 -14.50
C VAL A 43 -0.52 -7.95 -13.34
N ARG A 44 -0.03 -9.19 -13.36
CA ARG A 44 0.87 -9.72 -12.32
C ARG A 44 2.20 -8.95 -12.26
N GLU A 45 2.76 -8.59 -13.41
CA GLU A 45 3.97 -7.76 -13.44
C GLU A 45 3.70 -6.37 -12.86
N THR A 46 2.57 -5.77 -13.21
CA THR A 46 2.15 -4.46 -12.68
C THR A 46 1.95 -4.53 -11.17
N GLN A 47 1.29 -5.58 -10.67
CA GLN A 47 1.14 -5.83 -9.24
C GLN A 47 2.50 -5.94 -8.54
N ALA A 48 3.43 -6.73 -9.09
CA ALA A 48 4.78 -6.85 -8.54
C ALA A 48 5.55 -5.50 -8.54
N ARG A 49 5.34 -4.64 -9.55
CA ARG A 49 5.93 -3.29 -9.58
C ARG A 49 5.31 -2.35 -8.57
N ILE A 50 4.00 -2.41 -8.35
CA ILE A 50 3.33 -1.62 -7.30
C ILE A 50 3.87 -2.00 -5.92
N MET A 51 4.20 -3.28 -5.70
CA MET A 51 4.79 -3.73 -4.43
C MET A 51 6.15 -3.11 -4.12
N LEU A 52 6.91 -2.67 -5.13
CA LEU A 52 8.15 -1.90 -4.91
C LEU A 52 7.85 -0.57 -4.21
N MET A 53 6.77 0.12 -4.62
CA MET A 53 6.35 1.36 -3.96
C MET A 53 5.94 1.11 -2.52
N SER A 54 5.19 0.03 -2.26
CA SER A 54 4.84 -0.40 -0.90
C SER A 54 6.08 -0.68 -0.05
N ALA A 55 7.08 -1.36 -0.62
CA ALA A 55 8.34 -1.63 0.06
C ALA A 55 9.14 -0.36 0.35
N CYS A 56 9.23 0.58 -0.59
CA CYS A 56 9.90 1.87 -0.39
C CYS A 56 9.20 2.71 0.68
N ASN A 57 7.87 2.80 0.65
CA ASN A 57 7.09 3.49 1.68
C ASN A 57 7.31 2.85 3.05
N TRP A 58 7.32 1.53 3.11
CA TRP A 58 7.61 0.82 4.34
C TRP A 58 9.03 1.11 4.85
N ILE A 59 10.04 1.13 3.97
CA ILE A 59 11.43 1.48 4.34
C ILE A 59 11.45 2.89 4.93
N GLN A 60 10.74 3.86 4.33
CA GLN A 60 10.66 5.23 4.84
C GLN A 60 9.95 5.30 6.20
N GLU A 61 8.77 4.70 6.32
CA GLU A 61 7.96 4.76 7.55
C GLU A 61 8.60 3.99 8.71
N ALA A 62 9.16 2.81 8.46
CA ALA A 62 9.88 2.03 9.48
C ALA A 62 11.12 2.77 10.00
N SER A 63 11.71 3.64 9.19
CA SER A 63 12.82 4.50 9.60
C SER A 63 12.38 5.66 10.51
N ARG A 64 11.12 6.11 10.38
CA ARG A 64 10.55 7.27 11.10
C ARG A 64 9.86 6.89 12.40
N VAL A 65 9.04 5.84 12.37
CA VAL A 65 8.21 5.41 13.51
C VAL A 65 8.99 4.49 14.45
N GLY A 66 9.96 3.75 13.92
CA GLY A 66 10.66 2.71 14.66
C GLY A 66 9.83 1.44 14.78
N TRP A 67 10.21 0.58 15.73
CA TRP A 67 9.63 -0.76 15.92
C TRP A 67 8.98 -0.97 17.28
N THR A 68 9.00 0.03 18.17
CA THR A 68 8.49 -0.17 19.52
C THR A 68 6.98 -0.08 19.47
N PRO A 69 6.24 -1.11 19.92
CA PRO A 69 4.85 -0.90 20.26
C PRO A 69 4.78 0.18 21.34
N PRO A 70 3.77 1.05 21.34
CA PRO A 70 3.64 2.07 22.37
C PRO A 70 3.63 1.40 23.73
N THR A 71 4.68 1.62 24.54
CA THR A 71 4.65 1.19 25.94
C THR A 71 3.67 2.05 26.71
N THR A 72 3.30 1.63 27.92
CA THR A 72 2.44 2.41 28.84
C THR A 72 3.02 3.78 29.21
N ASN A 73 4.27 4.07 28.83
CA ASN A 73 4.90 5.35 29.03
C ASN A 73 5.02 6.11 27.69
N PRO A 74 4.14 7.09 27.41
CA PRO A 74 4.14 7.83 26.14
C PRO A 74 5.42 8.66 25.92
N THR A 75 6.27 8.81 26.94
CA THR A 75 7.57 9.51 26.83
C THR A 75 8.71 8.63 26.31
N ASP A 76 8.53 7.30 26.27
CA ASP A 76 9.55 6.35 25.80
C ASP A 76 9.54 6.15 24.27
N ASN A 77 8.46 6.54 23.59
CA ASN A 77 8.36 6.53 22.14
C ASN A 77 9.06 7.76 21.55
N LYS A 78 10.39 7.77 21.56
CA LYS A 78 11.14 8.76 20.79
C LYS A 78 10.99 8.40 19.31
N GLU A 79 10.48 9.34 18.51
CA GLU A 79 10.54 9.27 17.04
C GLU A 79 11.93 8.78 16.63
N THR A 80 11.98 7.86 15.67
CA THR A 80 13.24 7.31 15.23
C THR A 80 13.81 8.19 14.13
N PHE A 81 15.12 8.43 14.19
CA PHE A 81 15.81 9.38 13.30
C PHE A 81 16.40 8.67 12.09
N GLY A 82 15.65 7.71 11.53
CA GLY A 82 16.03 6.95 10.35
C GLY A 82 16.77 5.62 10.62
N TRP A 83 17.18 4.97 9.53
CA TRP A 83 17.99 3.74 9.58
C TRP A 83 19.46 3.99 9.95
N ILE A 84 19.91 5.23 9.83
CA ILE A 84 21.17 5.76 10.36
C ILE A 84 20.80 7.05 11.08
N ASP A 85 21.04 7.12 12.38
CA ASP A 85 20.70 8.29 13.18
C ASP A 85 21.69 9.43 12.88
N VAL A 86 21.18 10.51 12.29
CA VAL A 86 21.97 11.69 11.89
C VAL A 86 22.68 12.40 13.05
N ARG A 87 22.26 12.15 14.29
CA ARG A 87 22.79 12.87 15.47
C ARG A 87 24.09 12.26 16.00
N ASP A 88 24.29 10.96 15.82
CA ASP A 88 25.49 10.27 16.30
C ASP A 88 26.07 9.23 15.31
N ASN A 89 25.52 9.15 14.10
CA ASN A 89 25.94 8.26 13.02
C ASN A 89 25.87 6.75 13.37
N LYS A 90 25.05 6.37 14.34
CA LYS A 90 24.81 4.95 14.68
C LYS A 90 23.66 4.37 13.87
N LEU A 91 23.69 3.04 13.71
CA LEU A 91 22.58 2.30 13.10
C LEU A 91 21.29 2.53 13.89
N GLY A 92 20.24 2.85 13.16
CA GLY A 92 18.88 2.95 13.65
C GLY A 92 17.98 1.85 13.08
N PRO A 93 16.68 1.91 13.34
CA PRO A 93 16.04 2.81 14.31
C PRO A 93 16.52 2.54 15.75
N LYS A 94 16.65 3.59 16.58
CA LYS A 94 17.14 3.45 17.96
C LYS A 94 16.03 3.14 18.95
N PHE A 95 16.38 2.36 19.95
CA PHE A 95 15.50 1.98 21.06
C PHE A 95 16.14 2.35 22.39
N VAL A 96 15.31 2.52 23.44
CA VAL A 96 15.77 2.80 24.80
C VAL A 96 16.78 1.74 25.30
N ALA A 97 16.59 0.48 24.89
CA ALA A 97 17.59 -0.57 25.04
C ALA A 97 18.40 -0.72 23.74
N ASN A 98 19.66 -0.26 23.74
CA ASN A 98 20.62 -0.26 22.61
C ASN A 98 21.04 -1.67 22.10
N ASN A 99 20.13 -2.64 22.01
CA ASN A 99 20.43 -3.94 21.42
C ASN A 99 20.15 -3.91 19.90
N VAL A 100 21.21 -3.74 19.12
CA VAL A 100 21.17 -3.68 17.65
C VAL A 100 20.88 -5.06 17.03
N ASP A 101 21.10 -6.13 17.79
CA ASP A 101 20.96 -7.52 17.34
C ASP A 101 19.64 -8.18 17.76
N ASP A 102 18.68 -7.41 18.27
CA ASP A 102 17.36 -7.96 18.62
C ASP A 102 16.63 -8.42 17.33
N PRO A 103 16.35 -9.73 17.16
CA PRO A 103 15.72 -10.27 15.96
C PRO A 103 14.31 -9.72 15.72
N SER A 104 13.65 -9.16 16.75
CA SER A 104 12.37 -8.46 16.60
C SER A 104 12.50 -7.09 15.89
N ARG A 105 13.72 -6.57 15.69
CA ARG A 105 14.00 -5.17 15.29
C ARG A 105 14.64 -5.01 13.90
N PHE A 106 14.45 -6.01 13.04
CA PHE A 106 14.97 -6.05 11.66
C PHE A 106 16.48 -5.73 11.59
N PRO A 107 17.33 -6.58 12.19
CA PRO A 107 18.77 -6.36 12.27
C PRO A 107 19.42 -6.33 10.87
N LEU A 108 20.66 -5.85 10.82
CA LEU A 108 21.47 -6.00 9.61
C LEU A 108 21.56 -7.47 9.22
N ARG A 109 21.53 -7.74 7.92
CA ARG A 109 21.55 -9.10 7.37
C ARG A 109 20.40 -9.95 7.89
N SER A 110 19.21 -9.36 7.94
CA SER A 110 17.96 -10.09 8.13
C SER A 110 16.96 -9.71 7.04
N HIS A 111 15.95 -10.56 6.86
CA HIS A 111 14.83 -10.28 5.97
C HIS A 111 13.53 -10.14 6.75
N LYS A 112 12.61 -9.37 6.16
CA LYS A 112 11.22 -9.28 6.60
C LYS A 112 10.30 -9.43 5.41
N ARG A 113 9.19 -10.13 5.62
CA ARG A 113 8.25 -10.57 4.58
C ARG A 113 6.89 -9.92 4.82
N PHE A 114 6.26 -9.50 3.74
CA PHE A 114 4.99 -8.79 3.75
C PHE A 114 4.06 -9.42 2.71
N PRO A 115 3.24 -10.41 3.10
CA PRO A 115 2.16 -10.86 2.25
C PRO A 115 1.13 -9.70 2.16
N MET A 116 0.86 -9.22 0.95
CA MET A 116 0.03 -8.03 0.73
C MET A 116 -1.39 -8.42 0.36
N TYR A 117 -1.97 -9.36 1.11
CA TYR A 117 -3.39 -9.67 1.00
C TYR A 117 -4.21 -8.54 1.63
N VAL A 118 -5.43 -8.39 1.14
CA VAL A 118 -6.41 -7.47 1.72
C VAL A 118 -7.07 -8.18 2.89
N MET A 119 -7.02 -7.58 4.07
CA MET A 119 -7.78 -8.05 5.23
C MET A 119 -9.27 -7.75 5.03
N GLU A 120 -10.15 -8.57 5.63
CA GLU A 120 -11.59 -8.28 5.61
C GLU A 120 -11.89 -6.90 6.20
N ARG A 121 -11.21 -6.58 7.32
CA ARG A 121 -11.21 -5.26 7.93
C ARG A 121 -9.83 -4.98 8.55
N PRO A 122 -9.02 -4.06 7.99
CA PRO A 122 -7.74 -3.74 8.61
C PRO A 122 -7.91 -3.09 10.00
N PRO A 123 -6.86 -3.12 10.84
CA PRO A 123 -6.77 -2.31 12.06
C PRO A 123 -7.18 -0.86 11.82
N TYR A 124 -7.99 -0.31 12.72
CA TYR A 124 -8.49 1.07 12.64
C TYR A 124 -9.21 1.42 11.34
N ALA A 125 -9.82 0.44 10.67
CA ALA A 125 -10.55 0.68 9.43
C ALA A 125 -11.62 1.77 9.60
N LEU A 126 -11.71 2.64 8.60
CA LEU A 126 -12.63 3.78 8.54
C LEU A 126 -13.69 3.54 7.46
N GLN A 127 -14.88 4.09 7.65
CA GLN A 127 -15.94 4.08 6.65
C GLN A 127 -15.52 4.91 5.45
N LEU A 128 -15.78 4.39 4.25
CA LEU A 128 -15.55 5.13 3.01
C LEU A 128 -16.59 6.23 2.79
N THR A 129 -17.75 6.12 3.45
CA THR A 129 -18.83 7.10 3.38
C THR A 129 -18.62 8.18 4.43
N ALA A 130 -18.15 9.33 3.99
CA ALA A 130 -18.25 10.56 4.77
C ALA A 130 -19.74 10.86 5.00
N SER A 131 -20.17 10.89 6.26
CA SER A 131 -21.54 11.24 6.60
C SER A 131 -21.66 12.76 6.73
N TYR A 132 -22.60 13.37 5.99
CA TYR A 132 -22.88 14.80 6.14
C TYR A 132 -23.32 15.10 7.57
N ASN A 133 -22.51 15.88 8.28
CA ASN A 133 -22.71 16.16 9.69
C ASN A 133 -22.32 17.61 10.03
N PRO A 134 -22.99 18.60 9.43
CA PRO A 134 -22.68 20.01 9.66
C PRO A 134 -22.99 20.39 11.12
N ILE A 135 -22.25 21.36 11.65
CA ILE A 135 -22.67 22.09 12.86
C ILE A 135 -24.10 22.65 12.63
N ARG A 136 -24.93 22.63 13.68
CA ARG A 136 -26.34 23.04 13.59
C ARG A 136 -26.46 24.55 13.34
N THR A 137 -27.38 24.94 12.46
CA THR A 137 -27.75 26.34 12.26
C THR A 137 -28.74 26.81 13.34
N PRO A 138 -28.77 28.12 13.67
CA PRO A 138 -29.83 28.70 14.49
C PRO A 138 -31.21 28.35 13.90
N GLY A 139 -32.06 27.62 14.63
CA GLY A 139 -33.41 27.19 14.20
C GLY A 139 -33.63 25.68 14.08
N SER A 140 -32.61 24.85 14.26
CA SER A 140 -32.78 23.40 14.38
C SER A 140 -33.59 23.02 15.64
N PRO A 141 -34.51 22.03 15.58
CA PRO A 141 -35.35 21.62 16.71
C PRO A 141 -34.60 20.89 17.85
N ASP A 142 -33.32 20.57 17.67
CA ASP A 142 -32.50 19.91 18.70
C ASP A 142 -31.71 20.92 19.56
N PRO A 143 -31.38 20.61 20.83
CA PRO A 143 -30.73 21.54 21.76
C PRO A 143 -29.42 22.14 21.21
N ALA A 144 -29.30 23.46 21.39
CA ALA A 144 -28.35 24.32 20.70
C ALA A 144 -27.07 24.54 21.52
N ASP A 145 -26.07 23.67 21.36
CA ASP A 145 -24.78 23.88 22.03
C ASP A 145 -23.77 24.66 21.18
N PHE A 146 -23.95 24.79 19.85
CA PHE A 146 -23.05 25.55 18.98
C PHE A 146 -23.82 26.17 17.81
N SER A 147 -23.98 27.50 17.80
CA SER A 147 -24.71 28.21 16.73
C SER A 147 -23.74 28.90 15.74
N HIS A 148 -24.10 28.81 14.47
CA HIS A 148 -23.24 28.75 13.28
C HIS A 148 -22.75 30.09 12.70
N ALA A 149 -23.05 31.24 13.31
CA ALA A 149 -22.83 32.53 12.64
C ALA A 149 -21.34 32.95 12.55
N GLU A 150 -20.47 32.44 13.43
CA GLU A 150 -19.10 32.96 13.59
C GLU A 150 -18.01 32.13 12.88
N PHE A 151 -18.29 30.90 12.45
CA PHE A 151 -17.23 29.95 12.05
C PHE A 151 -16.80 30.01 10.59
N GLY A 152 -17.49 30.76 9.71
CA GLY A 152 -17.11 31.00 8.30
C GLY A 152 -17.14 29.77 7.37
N MET A 153 -16.93 28.56 7.90
CA MET A 153 -16.96 27.27 7.22
C MET A 153 -17.72 26.26 8.11
N PRO A 154 -18.62 25.44 7.58
CA PRO A 154 -19.31 24.42 8.36
C PRO A 154 -18.29 23.34 8.78
N TYR A 155 -17.81 23.41 10.02
CA TYR A 155 -17.06 22.30 10.60
C TYR A 155 -18.02 21.12 10.82
N LEU A 156 -17.47 19.91 10.82
CA LEU A 156 -18.23 18.71 11.13
C LEU A 156 -18.45 18.64 12.65
N LYS A 157 -19.67 18.34 13.09
CA LYS A 157 -20.00 18.19 14.52
C LYS A 157 -19.25 17.02 15.17
N TYR A 158 -18.81 16.04 14.38
CA TYR A 158 -18.12 14.82 14.78
C TYR A 158 -16.90 14.62 13.87
N PRO A 159 -15.76 14.11 14.37
CA PRO A 159 -14.61 13.78 13.54
C PRO A 159 -14.99 12.74 12.48
N ASP A 160 -14.73 13.10 11.23
CA ASP A 160 -14.79 12.22 10.06
C ASP A 160 -13.35 11.84 9.69
N PRO A 161 -13.09 10.59 9.25
CA PRO A 161 -14.04 9.50 9.02
C PRO A 161 -14.44 8.67 10.25
N LEU A 162 -15.63 8.07 10.20
CA LEU A 162 -16.15 7.16 11.24
C LEU A 162 -15.47 5.77 11.18
N PRO A 163 -15.42 5.00 12.29
CA PRO A 163 -15.01 3.59 12.27
C PRO A 163 -15.84 2.70 11.35
N ALA A 164 -15.21 1.80 10.60
CA ALA A 164 -15.86 0.88 9.65
C ALA A 164 -16.86 -0.09 10.31
N VAL A 165 -16.81 -0.25 11.63
CA VAL A 165 -17.75 -1.03 12.44
C VAL A 165 -18.32 -0.13 13.50
N ASP A 166 -19.59 -0.37 13.85
CA ASP A 166 -20.22 0.28 14.97
C ASP A 166 -19.48 -0.06 16.28
N ASN A 167 -18.60 0.83 16.71
CA ASN A 167 -17.91 0.74 17.99
C ASN A 167 -18.77 1.30 19.15
N ASN A 168 -20.11 1.40 18.97
CA ASN A 168 -21.04 2.11 19.84
C ASN A 168 -20.65 3.58 20.02
N TRP A 169 -19.90 4.17 19.10
CA TRP A 169 -19.74 5.60 19.14
C TRP A 169 -21.06 6.25 18.71
N THR A 170 -21.88 6.60 19.69
CA THR A 170 -23.19 7.19 19.45
C THR A 170 -23.05 8.70 19.35
N ARG A 171 -23.83 9.30 18.44
CA ARG A 171 -23.83 10.74 18.18
C ARG A 171 -24.38 11.56 19.37
N SER A 172 -25.02 10.91 20.34
CA SER A 172 -25.66 11.54 21.51
C SER A 172 -24.76 11.66 22.73
N ASP A 173 -23.68 10.88 22.82
CA ASP A 173 -22.85 10.84 24.02
C ASP A 173 -21.69 11.86 23.96
N PRO A 174 -21.51 12.68 25.01
CA PRO A 174 -20.45 13.67 25.04
C PRO A 174 -19.08 12.96 25.03
N THR A 175 -18.21 13.37 24.09
CA THR A 175 -16.76 13.06 24.12
C THR A 175 -16.40 11.57 24.31
N GLY A 176 -16.96 10.68 23.49
CA GLY A 176 -16.50 9.28 23.43
C GLY A 176 -16.90 8.40 24.62
N ALA A 177 -17.75 8.90 25.53
CA ALA A 177 -18.23 8.16 26.70
C ALA A 177 -18.98 6.86 26.35
N SER A 178 -19.42 6.72 25.10
CA SER A 178 -20.19 5.56 24.61
C SER A 178 -19.32 4.42 24.06
N VAL A 179 -18.05 4.68 23.77
CA VAL A 179 -17.13 3.66 23.23
C VAL A 179 -16.56 2.88 24.39
N SER A 180 -17.06 1.66 24.59
CA SER A 180 -16.45 0.76 25.57
C SER A 180 -15.03 0.39 25.15
N ALA A 181 -14.13 0.19 26.12
CA ALA A 181 -12.76 -0.27 25.86
C ALA A 181 -12.75 -1.54 24.99
N THR A 182 -13.70 -2.46 25.20
CA THR A 182 -13.86 -3.66 24.38
C THR A 182 -14.09 -3.33 22.91
N ARG A 183 -15.00 -2.41 22.58
CA ARG A 183 -15.31 -2.06 21.19
C ARG A 183 -14.23 -1.22 20.53
N PHE A 184 -13.54 -0.40 21.31
CA PHE A 184 -12.33 0.26 20.83
C PHE A 184 -11.26 -0.78 20.44
N ASN A 185 -11.01 -1.75 21.32
CA ASN A 185 -10.04 -2.82 21.07
C ASN A 185 -10.44 -3.67 19.84
N GLU A 186 -11.72 -3.97 19.64
CA GLU A 186 -12.21 -4.68 18.45
C GLU A 186 -12.01 -3.89 17.14
N TRP A 187 -12.21 -2.57 17.19
CA TRP A 187 -11.93 -1.68 16.05
C TRP A 187 -10.43 -1.56 15.77
N GLU A 188 -9.63 -1.41 16.82
CA GLU A 188 -8.18 -1.37 16.78
C GLU A 188 -7.59 -2.65 16.19
N GLN A 189 -8.09 -3.82 16.59
CA GLN A 189 -7.59 -5.11 16.09
C GLN A 189 -8.04 -5.41 14.64
N GLY A 190 -9.23 -4.96 14.27
CA GLY A 190 -9.83 -5.26 12.96
C GLY A 190 -10.33 -6.71 12.82
N ASP A 191 -10.61 -7.13 11.59
CA ASP A 191 -10.79 -8.53 11.18
C ASP A 191 -9.65 -8.88 10.21
N GLN A 192 -8.62 -9.51 10.76
CA GLN A 192 -7.37 -9.79 10.06
C GLN A 192 -7.46 -10.99 9.11
N ARG A 193 -8.64 -11.62 8.98
CA ARG A 193 -8.82 -12.71 8.02
C ARG A 193 -8.54 -12.20 6.60
N PRO A 194 -7.69 -12.90 5.83
CA PRO A 194 -7.41 -12.50 4.46
C PRO A 194 -8.65 -12.70 3.59
N ARG A 195 -8.96 -11.72 2.73
CA ARG A 195 -9.94 -11.90 1.65
C ARG A 195 -9.41 -12.91 0.65
N THR A 196 -10.18 -13.96 0.41
CA THR A 196 -9.79 -15.07 -0.48
C THR A 196 -9.43 -14.62 -1.88
N THR A 197 -10.07 -13.57 -2.39
CA THR A 197 -9.80 -12.98 -3.71
C THR A 197 -8.46 -12.25 -3.80
N SER A 198 -7.86 -11.89 -2.66
CA SER A 198 -6.59 -11.18 -2.57
C SER A 198 -5.41 -12.06 -2.16
N LEU A 199 -5.70 -13.30 -1.74
CA LEU A 199 -4.68 -14.27 -1.43
C LEU A 199 -3.81 -14.50 -2.67
N ASP A 200 -2.51 -14.63 -2.43
CA ASP A 200 -1.54 -15.04 -3.45
C ASP A 200 -1.44 -14.08 -4.66
N LEU A 201 -1.95 -12.85 -4.53
CA LEU A 201 -1.86 -11.84 -5.58
C LEU A 201 -0.54 -11.08 -5.56
N SER A 202 -0.09 -10.66 -4.37
CA SER A 202 1.08 -9.80 -4.25
C SER A 202 1.75 -9.91 -2.90
N TRP A 203 3.06 -9.70 -2.90
CA TRP A 203 3.88 -9.63 -1.71
C TRP A 203 5.17 -8.85 -1.99
N PHE A 204 5.81 -8.40 -0.93
CA PHE A 204 7.21 -7.99 -1.00
C PHE A 204 8.00 -8.53 0.19
N ARG A 205 9.31 -8.62 -0.02
CA ARG A 205 10.29 -9.02 0.96
C ARG A 205 11.42 -8.02 0.92
N ILE A 206 11.94 -7.68 2.09
CA ILE A 206 13.03 -6.74 2.24
C ILE A 206 14.15 -7.44 2.99
N TRP A 207 15.34 -7.42 2.43
CA TRP A 207 16.58 -7.80 3.07
C TRP A 207 17.39 -6.56 3.40
N ARG A 208 17.81 -6.44 4.65
CA ARG A 208 18.62 -5.32 5.11
C ARG A 208 20.10 -5.62 4.89
N GLU A 209 20.64 -5.18 3.76
CA GLU A 209 22.03 -5.43 3.40
C GLU A 209 23.00 -4.60 4.25
N SER A 210 22.69 -3.31 4.46
CA SER A 210 23.50 -2.38 5.23
C SER A 210 22.62 -1.41 6.06
N GLY A 211 23.23 -0.41 6.69
CA GLY A 211 22.50 0.65 7.40
C GLY A 211 21.62 1.50 6.49
N ALA A 212 21.93 1.59 5.20
CA ALA A 212 21.24 2.43 4.22
C ALA A 212 20.73 1.65 3.00
N THR A 213 21.22 0.43 2.77
CA THR A 213 20.96 -0.33 1.54
C THR A 213 20.08 -1.54 1.83
N PHE A 214 19.07 -1.72 0.97
CA PHE A 214 18.10 -2.79 1.06
C PHE A 214 18.01 -3.53 -0.26
N VAL A 215 17.78 -4.83 -0.17
CA VAL A 215 17.39 -5.64 -1.31
C VAL A 215 15.90 -5.93 -1.17
N VAL A 216 15.12 -5.47 -2.15
CA VAL A 216 13.68 -5.65 -2.18
C VAL A 216 13.35 -6.69 -3.25
N THR A 217 12.69 -7.77 -2.85
CA THR A 217 12.07 -8.71 -3.78
C THR A 217 10.57 -8.48 -3.77
N CYS A 218 10.01 -8.20 -4.94
CA CYS A 218 8.57 -8.08 -5.12
C CYS A 218 8.09 -9.25 -5.95
N GLY A 219 6.91 -9.78 -5.61
CA GLY A 219 6.32 -10.87 -6.37
C GLY A 219 4.81 -10.80 -6.47
N SER A 220 4.31 -11.49 -7.50
CA SER A 220 2.88 -11.75 -7.70
C SER A 220 2.67 -13.25 -7.89
N GLY A 221 2.20 -13.90 -6.82
CA GLY A 221 2.01 -15.34 -6.73
C GLY A 221 1.86 -15.84 -5.30
N GLY A 222 1.73 -17.16 -5.17
CA GLY A 222 1.37 -17.84 -3.93
C GLY A 222 2.52 -18.24 -3.02
N THR A 223 3.77 -17.86 -3.33
CA THR A 223 4.88 -18.17 -2.40
C THR A 223 4.83 -17.30 -1.15
N ARG A 224 4.01 -16.23 -1.16
CA ARG A 224 3.89 -15.26 -0.06
C ARG A 224 5.23 -14.62 0.32
N GLY A 225 6.24 -14.68 -0.55
CA GLY A 225 7.59 -14.16 -0.35
C GLY A 225 8.60 -15.12 0.28
N PHE A 226 8.26 -16.40 0.48
CA PHE A 226 9.23 -17.42 0.85
C PHE A 226 10.20 -17.68 -0.31
N ARG A 227 11.51 -17.69 -0.02
CA ARG A 227 12.53 -17.94 -1.05
C ARG A 227 12.72 -19.42 -1.31
N SER A 228 12.76 -20.20 -0.23
CA SER A 228 12.96 -21.65 -0.28
C SER A 228 12.06 -22.36 0.72
N TRP A 229 11.85 -23.64 0.48
CA TRP A 229 11.16 -24.54 1.41
C TRP A 229 11.81 -24.60 2.79
N ASP A 230 13.14 -24.47 2.82
CA ASP A 230 13.95 -24.60 4.03
C ASP A 230 13.83 -23.36 4.94
N GLU A 231 13.32 -22.24 4.42
CA GLU A 231 13.00 -21.02 5.19
C GLU A 231 11.69 -21.14 5.99
N MET A 232 10.79 -22.02 5.57
CA MET A 232 9.45 -22.15 6.14
C MET A 232 9.47 -22.89 7.48
N THR A 233 8.65 -22.42 8.42
CA THR A 233 8.30 -23.19 9.61
C THR A 233 7.32 -24.32 9.25
N ASP A 234 7.12 -25.29 10.15
CA ASP A 234 6.17 -26.39 9.87
C ASP A 234 4.73 -25.90 9.70
N ASN A 235 4.34 -24.81 10.37
CA ASN A 235 3.04 -24.17 10.17
C ASN A 235 2.93 -23.53 8.78
N ASP A 236 3.99 -22.88 8.30
CA ASP A 236 4.02 -22.31 6.95
C ASP A 236 3.97 -23.41 5.89
N ARG A 237 4.67 -24.53 6.10
CA ARG A 237 4.66 -25.69 5.20
C ARG A 237 3.29 -26.34 5.10
N ALA A 238 2.52 -26.33 6.18
CA ALA A 238 1.15 -26.83 6.19
C ALA A 238 0.24 -26.06 5.22
N GLU A 239 0.50 -24.77 5.00
CA GLU A 239 -0.23 -23.97 3.99
C GLU A 239 0.03 -24.46 2.56
N PHE A 240 1.16 -25.13 2.34
CA PHE A 240 1.55 -25.75 1.07
C PHE A 240 1.34 -27.27 1.08
N SER A 241 0.39 -27.77 1.88
CA SER A 241 0.09 -29.20 2.04
C SER A 241 1.30 -30.06 2.46
N ASN A 242 2.34 -29.45 3.06
CA ASN A 242 3.63 -30.08 3.35
C ASN A 242 4.32 -30.72 2.12
N ASP A 243 4.02 -30.25 0.90
CA ASP A 243 4.63 -30.73 -0.35
C ASP A 243 5.62 -29.71 -0.94
N ARG A 244 6.91 -30.04 -0.88
CA ARG A 244 7.99 -29.24 -1.46
C ARG A 244 7.85 -29.05 -2.97
N THR A 245 7.36 -30.07 -3.68
CA THR A 245 7.20 -30.04 -5.14
C THR A 245 6.12 -29.05 -5.53
N PHE A 246 5.03 -29.03 -4.77
CA PHE A 246 3.95 -28.06 -4.94
C PHE A 246 4.45 -26.62 -4.75
N PHE A 247 5.23 -26.36 -3.69
CA PHE A 247 5.82 -25.04 -3.47
C PHE A 247 6.75 -24.59 -4.62
N GLU A 248 7.66 -25.45 -5.07
CA GLU A 248 8.55 -25.09 -6.18
C GLU A 248 7.78 -24.87 -7.49
N THR A 249 6.67 -25.59 -7.70
CA THR A 249 5.77 -25.36 -8.85
C THR A 249 5.14 -23.96 -8.78
N ILE A 250 4.61 -23.56 -7.62
CA ILE A 250 4.07 -22.20 -7.41
C ILE A 250 5.16 -21.15 -7.64
N LYS A 251 6.32 -21.34 -7.03
CA LYS A 251 7.48 -20.43 -7.14
C LYS A 251 8.00 -20.28 -8.58
N ASN A 252 7.92 -21.33 -9.38
CA ASN A 252 8.30 -21.28 -10.80
C ASN A 252 7.25 -20.56 -11.67
N SER A 253 5.99 -20.58 -11.27
CA SER A 253 4.89 -19.84 -11.95
C SER A 253 4.80 -18.36 -11.58
N GLU A 254 5.56 -17.93 -10.58
CA GLU A 254 5.48 -16.61 -9.97
C GLU A 254 6.35 -15.58 -10.70
N ILE A 255 5.80 -14.37 -10.91
CA ILE A 255 6.58 -13.23 -11.39
C ILE A 255 7.33 -12.63 -10.20
N ARG A 256 8.65 -12.63 -10.27
CA ARG A 256 9.54 -12.06 -9.25
C ARG A 256 10.43 -10.98 -9.85
N LEU A 257 10.52 -9.86 -9.15
CA LEU A 257 11.36 -8.72 -9.51
C LEU A 257 12.25 -8.37 -8.32
N TRP A 258 13.53 -8.17 -8.59
CA TRP A 258 14.52 -7.85 -7.57
C TRP A 258 15.04 -6.43 -7.77
N TYR A 259 15.14 -5.71 -6.67
CA TYR A 259 15.63 -4.34 -6.63
C TYR A 259 16.64 -4.18 -5.51
N ARG A 260 17.62 -3.33 -5.74
CA ARG A 260 18.45 -2.78 -4.69
C ARG A 260 18.04 -1.33 -4.49
N VAL A 261 17.92 -0.91 -3.25
CA VAL A 261 17.38 0.40 -2.86
C VAL A 261 18.33 1.03 -1.85
N GLU A 262 18.72 2.28 -2.07
CA GLU A 262 19.43 3.06 -1.06
C GLU A 262 18.50 4.09 -0.44
N TRP A 263 18.42 4.05 0.88
CA TRP A 263 17.85 5.08 1.73
C TRP A 263 18.95 6.02 2.23
N SER A 264 18.66 7.31 2.32
CA SER A 264 19.57 8.31 2.87
C SER A 264 18.88 9.17 3.91
N ALA A 265 19.54 9.37 5.05
CA ALA A 265 19.07 10.24 6.12
C ALA A 265 19.15 11.74 5.76
N ALA A 266 19.95 12.11 4.74
CA ALA A 266 20.44 13.48 4.56
C ALA A 266 19.86 14.22 3.35
N VAL A 267 19.07 13.56 2.50
CA VAL A 267 18.60 14.18 1.25
C VAL A 267 17.12 14.52 1.35
N MET A 268 16.81 15.74 1.78
CA MET A 268 15.56 16.37 1.35
C MET A 268 15.87 17.10 0.05
N ALA A 269 15.79 16.41 -1.08
CA ALA A 269 15.50 17.14 -2.31
C ALA A 269 14.01 17.48 -2.22
N MET A 270 13.68 18.74 -1.95
CA MET A 270 12.29 19.23 -2.02
C MET A 270 11.82 19.37 -3.47
N ASP A 271 12.32 18.53 -4.38
CA ASP A 271 11.96 18.55 -5.79
C ASP A 271 10.61 17.83 -5.97
N TYR A 272 9.61 18.21 -5.19
CA TYR A 272 8.21 17.97 -5.50
C TYR A 272 7.74 19.14 -6.35
N HIS A 273 7.63 18.88 -7.65
CA HIS A 273 7.31 19.88 -8.66
C HIS A 273 5.82 20.24 -8.65
N MET A 274 5.46 21.40 -8.08
CA MET A 274 4.32 22.16 -8.61
C MET A 274 4.88 23.15 -9.63
N LEU A 275 4.57 22.93 -10.91
CA LEU A 275 4.77 23.91 -11.97
C LEU A 275 3.63 24.93 -11.85
N ASP A 276 3.87 26.02 -11.13
CA ASP A 276 2.93 27.15 -11.16
C ASP A 276 3.17 27.94 -12.45
N HIS A 277 2.18 27.94 -13.34
CA HIS A 277 2.18 28.77 -14.54
C HIS A 277 1.51 30.10 -14.21
N SER A 278 2.30 31.05 -13.70
CA SER A 278 1.77 32.38 -13.43
C SER A 278 1.66 33.20 -14.74
N LEU A 279 0.46 33.24 -15.32
CA LEU A 279 0.09 34.12 -16.42
C LEU A 279 -0.07 35.57 -15.90
N GLY A 280 1.04 36.19 -15.45
CA GLY A 280 0.95 37.42 -14.66
C GLY A 280 1.84 38.60 -15.07
N ARG A 281 3.06 38.38 -15.58
CA ARG A 281 4.01 39.48 -15.81
C ARG A 281 4.99 39.16 -16.94
N GLU A 282 4.64 39.55 -18.17
CA GLU A 282 5.47 39.78 -19.38
C GLU A 282 6.58 38.77 -19.80
N ARG A 283 6.87 37.74 -19.00
CA ARG A 283 7.82 36.65 -19.28
C ARG A 283 7.28 35.35 -18.69
N ASP A 284 7.17 34.33 -19.53
CA ASP A 284 6.99 32.96 -19.07
C ASP A 284 8.18 32.61 -18.18
N HIS A 285 7.90 32.32 -16.92
CA HIS A 285 8.87 31.80 -15.98
C HIS A 285 8.22 30.67 -15.20
N TYR A 286 8.90 29.52 -15.18
CA TYR A 286 8.52 28.40 -14.34
C TYR A 286 9.18 28.60 -12.99
N MET A 287 8.39 28.87 -11.94
CA MET A 287 8.88 28.81 -10.57
C MET A 287 8.48 27.49 -9.94
N VAL A 288 9.44 26.88 -9.25
CA VAL A 288 9.24 25.62 -8.53
C VAL A 288 9.11 25.95 -7.04
N TRP A 289 8.00 25.53 -6.43
CA TRP A 289 7.73 25.73 -5.00
C TRP A 289 7.41 24.40 -4.31
N PRO A 290 7.81 24.21 -3.04
CA PRO A 290 7.31 23.11 -2.22
C PRO A 290 5.83 23.33 -1.86
N ILE A 291 5.08 22.24 -1.69
CA ILE A 291 3.61 22.20 -1.46
C ILE A 291 3.12 23.06 -0.27
N ASN A 292 4.02 23.45 0.63
CA ASN A 292 3.70 24.25 1.83
C ASN A 292 4.34 25.65 1.85
N ALA A 293 4.80 26.18 0.71
CA ALA A 293 5.26 27.57 0.66
C ALA A 293 4.04 28.52 0.56
N SER A 294 3.71 29.21 1.64
CA SER A 294 2.75 30.32 1.59
C SER A 294 3.48 31.64 1.34
N HIS A 295 2.98 32.41 0.38
CA HIS A 295 3.46 33.76 0.12
C HIS A 295 2.48 34.75 0.75
N SER A 296 2.91 35.48 1.78
CA SER A 296 2.17 36.63 2.29
C SER A 296 2.65 37.88 1.55
N VAL A 297 1.73 38.62 0.93
CA VAL A 297 2.03 39.84 0.13
C VAL A 297 2.58 40.99 1.01
N ALA A 298 2.46 40.89 2.34
CA ALA A 298 2.75 41.97 3.27
C ALA A 298 4.09 41.80 4.03
N GLY A 299 5.22 41.75 3.30
CA GLY A 299 6.53 42.15 3.86
C GLY A 299 7.09 41.37 5.05
N HIS A 300 6.62 40.16 5.32
CA HIS A 300 7.17 39.29 6.36
C HIS A 300 7.76 38.02 5.75
N GLU A 301 9.09 37.90 5.92
CA GLU A 301 9.96 36.72 5.89
C GLU A 301 9.44 35.46 5.18
N TYR A 302 10.21 34.96 4.22
CA TYR A 302 10.02 33.67 3.58
C TYR A 302 9.78 32.55 4.60
N ARG A 303 8.51 32.28 4.94
CA ARG A 303 8.11 31.13 5.76
C ARG A 303 8.08 29.90 4.88
N THR A 304 9.23 29.52 4.36
CA THR A 304 9.36 28.24 3.68
C THR A 304 9.73 27.20 4.74
N GLN A 305 8.99 26.10 4.80
CA GLN A 305 9.41 24.87 5.50
C GLN A 305 10.67 24.23 4.87
N THR A 306 11.43 24.95 4.04
CA THR A 306 12.61 24.43 3.31
C THR A 306 13.75 23.98 4.22
N HIS A 307 13.70 24.30 5.51
CA HIS A 307 14.63 23.80 6.52
C HIS A 307 14.03 22.73 7.45
N ALA A 308 12.86 22.17 7.13
CA ALA A 308 12.38 20.99 7.82
C ALA A 308 13.43 19.89 7.64
N ARG A 309 14.10 19.51 8.74
CA ARG A 309 15.04 18.39 8.73
C ARG A 309 14.24 17.17 8.28
N ASN A 310 14.66 16.50 7.22
CA ASN A 310 14.05 15.25 6.81
C ASN A 310 14.43 14.15 7.81
N MET A 311 13.65 14.05 8.89
CA MET A 311 13.93 13.11 9.97
C MET A 311 13.67 11.65 9.59
N GLY A 312 12.95 11.40 8.48
CA GLY A 312 12.63 10.06 7.96
C GLY A 312 13.49 9.61 6.76
N GLY A 313 14.42 10.44 6.29
CA GLY A 313 15.23 10.17 5.11
C GLY A 313 14.44 10.02 3.80
N THR A 314 15.13 9.74 2.70
CA THR A 314 14.52 9.52 1.37
C THR A 314 15.14 8.31 0.68
N ILE A 315 14.43 7.77 -0.30
CA ILE A 315 15.01 6.81 -1.24
C ILE A 315 15.84 7.60 -2.25
N ARG A 316 17.14 7.33 -2.31
CA ARG A 316 18.07 8.04 -3.19
C ARG A 316 18.12 7.42 -4.58
N TRP A 317 18.12 6.10 -4.66
CA TRP A 317 18.05 5.38 -5.92
C TRP A 317 17.41 4.02 -5.75
N VAL A 318 16.89 3.52 -6.87
CA VAL A 318 16.38 2.16 -7.02
C VAL A 318 17.01 1.56 -8.26
N GLN A 319 17.67 0.41 -8.10
CA GLN A 319 18.31 -0.33 -9.18
C GLN A 319 17.62 -1.68 -9.34
N ARG A 320 17.07 -1.94 -10.53
CA ARG A 320 16.57 -3.28 -10.88
C ARG A 320 17.74 -4.25 -11.04
N LEU A 321 17.66 -5.40 -10.39
CA LEU A 321 18.63 -6.49 -10.53
C LEU A 321 18.12 -7.48 -11.58
N VAL A 322 19.03 -7.98 -12.41
CA VAL A 322 18.71 -8.94 -13.48
C VAL A 322 18.46 -10.33 -12.91
N THR A 323 19.20 -10.69 -11.87
CA THR A 323 19.15 -12.01 -11.24
C THR A 323 18.84 -11.90 -9.76
N GLU A 324 18.37 -13.01 -9.19
CA GLU A 324 18.19 -13.14 -7.75
C GLU A 324 19.53 -12.86 -7.02
N PRO A 325 19.53 -11.99 -5.99
CA PRO A 325 20.73 -11.69 -5.23
C PRO A 325 21.20 -12.93 -4.46
N THR A 326 22.52 -13.13 -4.41
CA THR A 326 23.14 -14.30 -3.76
C THR A 326 23.21 -14.15 -2.25
N SER A 327 23.43 -12.93 -1.75
CA SER A 327 23.53 -12.62 -0.33
C SER A 327 22.15 -12.40 0.30
N TRP A 328 21.75 -13.36 1.14
CA TRP A 328 20.63 -13.34 2.08
C TRP A 328 21.04 -14.04 3.37
#